data_AF-A0A348YK68-F1
#
_entry.id   AF-A0A348YK68-F1
#
_cell.length_a   1.000
_cell.length_b   1.000
_cell.length_c   1.000
_cell.angle_alpha   90.00
_cell.angle_beta   90.00
_cell.angle_gamma   90.00
#
_symmetry.space_group_name_H-M   'P 1'
#
loop_
_entity.id
_entity.type
_entity.pdbx_description
1 polymer ?
#
loop_
_entity_poly.entity_id
_entity_poly.type
_entity_poly.pdbx_seq_one_letter_code
_entity_poly.pdbx_strand_id
1 'polypeptide(L)'
;IPLNYIFIFGKFGAPALGGIGCGVATSLTLYIAALQLFIYLKVARFNRDCRILSKFYDFSFEECRNFFRLALPLALSSAIEIACFSIAALILSPFGPIVVAAHSIAINVSGLFFMVPMSLAMAATIKVGEYIGAGNWERTEAFTKSAYKVNFVLYALSFTVMILFCHEIAELYSGDNQVIDLAAGLLILCSVYMLPDSIQMMSIGILRGFKDSKTIFIVSLFAYWVIGTPLGYLLSWGALGLPQLKAQGIWIGFIFGLTTSALIYVMRIIKLFRSRKLPKGMKLKI
;
A
#
# COMPACT_ATOMS: atom_id res chain seq x y z
N ILE A 1 2.77 16.24 12.78
CA ILE A 1 3.97 17.03 12.39
C ILE A 1 4.19 18.23 13.34
N PRO A 2 3.26 19.18 13.53
CA PRO A 2 3.47 20.31 14.47
C PRO A 2 3.61 19.89 15.95
N LEU A 3 2.82 18.91 16.39
CA LEU A 3 2.95 18.32 17.74
C LEU A 3 4.28 17.57 17.95
N ASN A 4 4.77 16.90 16.91
CA ASN A 4 6.06 16.22 16.94
C ASN A 4 7.20 17.24 17.07
N TYR A 5 7.11 18.36 16.34
CA TYR A 5 8.08 19.44 16.44
C TYR A 5 8.11 20.09 17.83
N ILE A 6 6.95 20.31 18.45
CA ILE A 6 6.85 20.91 19.80
C ILE A 6 7.44 19.99 20.88
N PHE A 7 7.17 18.67 20.82
CA PHE A 7 7.65 17.71 21.82
C PHE A 7 9.08 17.20 21.58
N ILE A 8 9.56 17.18 20.33
CA ILE A 8 10.93 16.77 20.00
C ILE A 8 11.92 17.92 20.23
N PHE A 9 11.59 19.16 19.84
CA PHE A 9 12.51 20.30 19.94
C PHE A 9 12.36 21.13 21.23
N GLY A 10 11.45 20.77 22.13
CA GLY A 10 11.37 21.39 23.46
C GLY A 10 11.02 22.88 23.47
N LYS A 11 10.41 23.42 22.41
CA LYS A 11 9.93 24.82 22.39
C LYS A 11 8.53 24.94 22.98
N PHE A 12 8.44 24.81 24.31
CA PHE A 12 7.43 25.42 25.20
C PHE A 12 7.70 25.04 26.68
N GLY A 13 8.97 25.02 27.13
CA GLY A 13 9.32 24.65 28.51
C GLY A 13 9.21 23.15 28.83
N ALA A 14 9.01 22.30 27.83
CA ALA A 14 9.02 20.84 27.98
C ALA A 14 10.44 20.27 27.73
N PRO A 15 10.92 19.32 28.56
CA PRO A 15 12.23 18.71 28.39
C PRO A 15 12.32 17.99 27.04
N ALA A 16 13.47 18.10 26.37
CA ALA A 16 13.75 17.48 25.08
C ALA A 16 13.77 15.96 25.20
N LEU A 17 12.59 15.33 25.07
CA LEU A 17 12.37 13.90 25.29
C LEU A 17 12.74 13.04 24.08
N GLY A 18 13.34 13.61 23.02
CA GLY A 18 13.86 12.87 21.88
C GLY A 18 12.88 11.81 21.36
N GLY A 19 13.30 10.53 21.38
CA GLY A 19 12.49 9.39 20.95
C GLY A 19 11.21 9.14 21.78
N ILE A 20 11.22 9.46 23.09
CA ILE A 20 10.02 9.36 23.95
C ILE A 20 8.99 10.43 23.53
N GLY A 21 9.46 11.60 23.11
CA GLY A 21 8.63 12.69 22.56
C GLY A 21 7.86 12.28 21.30
N CYS A 22 8.48 11.47 20.43
CA CYS A 22 7.82 10.93 19.24
C CYS A 22 6.65 9.98 19.60
N GLY A 23 6.83 9.14 20.62
CA GLY A 23 5.79 8.25 21.12
C GLY A 23 4.60 9.02 21.70
N VAL A 24 4.86 10.00 22.57
CA VAL A 24 3.82 10.84 23.17
C VAL A 24 3.07 11.65 22.11
N ALA A 25 3.77 12.26 21.15
CA ALA A 25 3.16 13.03 20.07
C ALA A 25 2.23 12.15 19.20
N THR A 26 2.65 10.90 18.93
CA THR A 26 1.84 9.94 18.15
C THR A 26 0.59 9.55 18.91
N SER A 27 0.71 9.19 20.19
CA SER A 27 -0.43 8.88 21.06
C SER A 27 -1.42 10.04 21.13
N LEU A 28 -0.93 11.27 21.32
CA LEU A 28 -1.79 12.45 21.38
C LEU A 28 -2.53 12.68 20.06
N THR A 29 -1.85 12.48 18.93
CA THR A 29 -2.47 12.59 17.60
C THR A 29 -3.59 11.58 17.42
N LEU A 30 -3.41 10.34 17.89
CA LEU A 30 -4.44 9.31 17.88
C LEU A 30 -5.65 9.68 18.75
N TYR A 31 -5.41 10.24 19.95
CA TYR A 31 -6.50 10.74 20.80
C TYR A 31 -7.26 11.90 20.14
N ILE A 32 -6.56 12.84 19.50
CA ILE A 32 -7.19 13.95 18.76
C ILE A 32 -8.03 13.41 17.60
N ALA A 33 -7.51 12.45 16.83
CA ALA A 33 -8.26 11.82 15.74
C ALA A 33 -9.52 11.09 16.24
N ALA A 34 -9.43 10.40 17.38
CA ALA A 34 -10.56 9.75 18.02
C ALA A 34 -11.62 10.76 18.48
N LEU A 35 -11.19 11.89 19.07
CA LEU A 35 -12.07 12.99 19.46
C LEU A 35 -12.75 13.64 18.25
N GLN A 36 -12.01 13.89 17.17
CA GLN A 36 -12.57 14.43 15.93
C GLN A 36 -13.64 13.50 15.35
N LEU A 37 -13.38 12.19 15.33
CA LEU A 37 -14.37 11.19 14.90
C LEU A 37 -15.61 11.23 15.80
N PHE A 38 -15.44 11.29 17.12
CA PHE A 38 -16.55 11.35 18.07
C PHE A 38 -17.41 12.61 17.89
N ILE A 39 -16.78 13.77 17.69
CA ILE A 39 -17.48 15.03 17.39
C ILE A 39 -18.21 14.93 16.05
N TYR A 40 -17.56 14.40 15.02
CA TYR A 40 -18.15 14.23 13.70
C TYR A 40 -19.38 13.32 13.75
N LEU A 41 -19.33 12.21 14.49
CA LEU A 41 -20.48 11.32 14.69
C LEU A 41 -21.67 12.00 15.39
N LYS A 42 -21.42 12.97 16.28
CA LYS A 42 -22.47 13.74 16.97
C LYS A 42 -23.05 14.89 16.13
N VAL A 43 -22.23 15.55 15.32
CA VAL A 43 -22.61 16.76 14.56
C VAL A 43 -23.19 16.39 13.18
N ALA A 44 -22.68 15.34 12.53
CA ALA A 44 -23.11 14.97 11.19
C ALA A 44 -24.55 14.40 11.20
N ARG A 45 -25.50 15.19 10.69
CA ARG A 45 -26.92 14.79 10.50
C ARG A 45 -27.13 13.60 9.55
N PHE A 46 -26.12 13.23 8.76
CA PHE A 46 -26.14 12.07 7.85
C PHE A 46 -26.22 10.72 8.60
N ASN A 47 -25.90 10.69 9.90
CA ASN A 47 -26.01 9.51 10.76
C ASN A 47 -27.40 9.28 11.37
N ARG A 48 -28.45 10.03 10.99
CA ARG A 48 -29.80 9.76 11.51
C ARG A 48 -30.33 8.38 11.08
N ASP A 49 -29.91 7.86 9.93
CA ASP A 49 -30.25 6.51 9.46
C ASP A 49 -29.32 5.42 10.04
N CYS A 50 -28.06 5.76 10.29
CA CYS A 50 -27.09 4.91 10.99
C CYS A 50 -27.12 5.19 12.49
N ARG A 51 -28.13 4.65 13.19
CA ARG A 51 -28.28 4.63 14.66
C ARG A 51 -27.18 3.81 15.37
N ILE A 52 -25.91 4.16 15.16
CA ILE A 52 -24.72 3.43 15.64
C ILE A 52 -24.57 3.52 17.18
N LEU A 53 -25.07 4.59 17.79
CA LEU A 53 -24.95 4.86 19.24
C LEU A 53 -26.17 4.44 20.06
N SER A 54 -27.29 4.03 19.44
CA SER A 54 -28.55 3.80 20.17
C SER A 54 -28.97 2.32 20.29
N LYS A 55 -28.25 1.40 19.64
CA LYS A 55 -28.42 -0.04 19.86
C LYS A 55 -27.05 -0.66 20.15
N PHE A 56 -26.83 -1.06 21.40
CA PHE A 56 -25.93 -2.17 21.67
C PHE A 56 -26.48 -3.37 20.91
N TYR A 57 -25.90 -3.68 19.75
CA TYR A 57 -26.22 -4.89 19.03
C TYR A 57 -25.82 -6.06 19.94
N ASP A 58 -26.68 -7.06 20.10
CA ASP A 58 -26.31 -8.30 20.76
C ASP A 58 -25.02 -8.81 20.12
N PHE A 59 -24.03 -9.13 20.96
CA PHE A 59 -22.69 -9.52 20.54
C PHE A 59 -22.77 -10.86 19.80
N SER A 60 -23.11 -10.83 18.52
CA SER A 60 -23.29 -12.03 17.72
C SER A 60 -21.90 -12.57 17.36
N PHE A 61 -21.54 -13.69 17.98
CA PHE A 61 -20.29 -14.39 17.71
C PHE A 61 -20.13 -14.73 16.21
N GLU A 62 -21.25 -14.90 15.50
CA GLU A 62 -21.28 -15.19 14.08
C GLU A 62 -20.82 -13.99 13.20
N GLU A 63 -21.20 -12.76 13.54
CA GLU A 63 -20.70 -11.57 12.84
C GLU A 63 -19.23 -11.30 13.16
N CYS A 64 -18.83 -11.49 14.42
CA CYS A 64 -17.42 -11.38 14.81
C CYS A 64 -16.55 -12.40 14.06
N ARG A 65 -17.02 -13.65 13.94
CA ARG A 65 -16.34 -14.70 13.15
C ARG A 65 -16.27 -14.35 11.67
N ASN A 66 -17.33 -13.79 11.09
CA ASN A 66 -17.33 -13.35 9.70
C ASN A 66 -16.37 -12.16 9.47
N PHE A 67 -16.30 -11.22 10.40
CA PHE A 67 -15.35 -10.11 10.36
C PHE A 67 -13.91 -10.61 10.44
N PHE A 68 -13.61 -11.48 11.41
CA PHE A 68 -12.29 -12.12 11.52
C PHE A 68 -11.93 -12.90 10.26
N ARG A 69 -12.88 -13.61 9.62
CA ARG A 69 -12.64 -14.35 8.38
C ARG A 69 -12.30 -13.45 7.19
N LEU A 70 -12.74 -12.19 7.20
CA LEU A 70 -12.43 -11.20 6.16
C LEU A 70 -11.15 -10.41 6.47
N ALA A 71 -10.94 -10.05 7.73
CA ALA A 71 -9.82 -9.24 8.19
C ALA A 71 -8.52 -10.05 8.32
N LEU A 72 -8.59 -11.30 8.77
CA LEU A 72 -7.42 -12.15 9.00
C LEU A 72 -6.63 -12.45 7.71
N PRO A 73 -7.25 -12.80 6.57
CA PRO A 73 -6.52 -12.95 5.30
C PRO A 73 -5.89 -11.64 4.82
N LEU A 74 -6.56 -10.51 5.08
CA LEU A 74 -6.08 -9.19 4.68
C LEU A 74 -4.84 -8.79 5.50
N ALA A 75 -4.89 -8.97 6.82
CA ALA A 75 -3.77 -8.71 7.73
C ALA A 75 -2.58 -9.63 7.43
N LEU A 76 -2.83 -10.94 7.21
CA LEU A 76 -1.78 -11.88 6.83
C LEU A 76 -1.14 -11.52 5.49
N SER A 77 -1.93 -11.08 4.51
CA SER A 77 -1.40 -10.63 3.21
C SER A 77 -0.44 -9.45 3.38
N SER A 78 -0.82 -8.44 4.17
CA SER A 78 0.06 -7.29 4.43
C SER A 78 1.28 -7.65 5.28
N ALA A 79 1.15 -8.59 6.22
CA ALA A 79 2.29 -9.08 7.00
C ALA A 79 3.31 -9.80 6.12
N ILE A 80 2.85 -10.62 5.16
CA ILE A 80 3.73 -11.30 4.19
C ILE A 80 4.47 -10.28 3.32
N GLU A 81 3.78 -9.24 2.86
CA GLU A 81 4.38 -8.17 2.06
C GLU A 81 5.49 -7.45 2.83
N ILE A 82 5.22 -7.04 4.08
CA ILE A 82 6.22 -6.40 4.95
C ILE A 82 7.39 -7.35 5.24
N ALA A 83 7.12 -8.64 5.49
CA ALA A 83 8.16 -9.64 5.69
C ALA A 83 9.03 -9.82 4.44
N CYS A 84 8.44 -9.80 3.24
CA CYS A 84 9.16 -9.88 1.98
C CYS A 84 10.09 -8.67 1.79
N PHE A 85 9.61 -7.46 2.07
CA PHE A 85 10.45 -6.26 2.07
C PHE A 85 11.59 -6.34 3.09
N SER A 86 11.32 -6.91 4.27
CA SER A 86 12.32 -7.05 5.33
C SER A 86 13.41 -8.06 4.97
N ILE A 87 13.04 -9.21 4.40
CA ILE A 87 13.98 -10.22 3.91
C ILE A 87 14.83 -9.66 2.76
N ALA A 88 14.22 -8.93 1.83
CA ALA A 88 14.94 -8.28 0.75
C ALA A 88 15.95 -7.25 1.25
N ALA A 89 15.59 -6.44 2.25
CA ALA A 89 16.51 -5.51 2.90
C ALA A 89 17.66 -6.23 3.63
N LEU A 90 17.37 -7.37 4.29
CA LEU A 90 18.41 -8.20 4.92
C LEU A 90 19.39 -8.80 3.91
N ILE A 91 18.90 -9.25 2.75
CA ILE A 91 19.75 -9.73 1.65
C ILE A 91 20.62 -8.59 1.10
N LEU A 92 20.14 -7.34 1.15
CA LEU A 92 20.90 -6.18 0.71
C LEU A 92 21.98 -5.73 1.72
N SER A 93 21.81 -6.06 3.00
CA SER A 93 22.71 -5.69 4.11
C SER A 93 24.22 -5.88 3.84
N PRO A 94 24.70 -7.01 3.27
CA PRO A 94 26.13 -7.20 3.01
C PRO A 94 26.70 -6.40 1.83
N PHE A 95 25.89 -5.71 1.01
CA PHE A 95 26.38 -5.03 -0.20
C PHE A 95 27.03 -3.66 0.05
N GLY A 96 27.17 -3.25 1.30
CA GLY A 96 27.95 -2.10 1.73
C GLY A 96 27.10 -0.87 2.12
N PRO A 97 27.66 0.03 2.95
CA PRO A 97 26.92 1.15 3.55
C PRO A 97 26.37 2.14 2.51
N ILE A 98 27.09 2.35 1.40
CA ILE A 98 26.67 3.24 0.30
C ILE A 98 25.37 2.74 -0.35
N VAL A 99 25.26 1.43 -0.56
CA VAL A 99 24.09 0.80 -1.20
C VAL A 99 22.88 0.84 -0.28
N VAL A 100 23.09 0.58 1.03
CA VAL A 100 22.01 0.63 2.03
C VAL A 100 21.51 2.06 2.23
N ALA A 101 22.40 3.05 2.21
CA ALA A 101 22.03 4.47 2.28
C ALA A 101 21.19 4.88 1.04
N ALA A 102 21.66 4.55 -0.16
CA ALA A 102 20.90 4.81 -1.40
C ALA A 102 19.54 4.10 -1.41
N HIS A 103 19.46 2.86 -0.93
CA HIS A 103 18.21 2.12 -0.83
C HIS A 103 17.22 2.73 0.16
N SER A 104 17.71 3.21 1.31
CA SER A 104 16.87 3.89 2.30
C SER A 104 16.26 5.18 1.73
N ILE A 105 17.04 5.95 0.97
CA ILE A 105 16.54 7.14 0.26
C ILE A 105 15.46 6.72 -0.74
N ALA A 106 15.74 5.71 -1.56
CA ALA A 106 14.80 5.20 -2.56
C ALA A 106 13.47 4.72 -1.94
N ILE A 107 13.51 4.00 -0.82
CA ILE A 107 12.30 3.56 -0.09
C ILE A 107 11.52 4.75 0.45
N ASN A 108 12.18 5.76 1.03
CA ASN A 108 11.50 6.93 1.56
C ASN A 108 10.78 7.71 0.44
N VAL A 109 11.47 7.95 -0.67
CA VAL A 109 10.89 8.62 -1.84
C VAL A 109 9.74 7.77 -2.41
N SER A 110 9.95 6.47 -2.61
CA SER A 110 8.90 5.56 -3.08
C SER A 110 7.70 5.54 -2.15
N GLY A 111 7.90 5.60 -0.83
CA GLY A 111 6.86 5.63 0.18
C GLY A 111 5.97 6.88 0.07
N LEU A 112 6.54 8.04 -0.23
CA LEU A 112 5.76 9.28 -0.44
C LEU A 112 4.81 9.15 -1.64
N PHE A 113 5.32 8.62 -2.75
CA PHE A 113 4.51 8.39 -3.94
C PHE A 113 3.50 7.24 -3.75
N PHE A 114 3.84 6.22 -2.96
CA PHE A 114 2.96 5.10 -2.62
C PHE A 114 1.67 5.56 -1.92
N MET A 115 1.70 6.66 -1.17
CA MET A 115 0.52 7.19 -0.49
C MET A 115 -0.60 7.62 -1.46
N VAL A 116 -0.25 8.02 -2.69
CA VAL A 116 -1.22 8.49 -3.69
C VAL A 116 -2.09 7.34 -4.21
N PRO A 117 -1.54 6.24 -4.76
CA PRO A 117 -2.35 5.07 -5.12
C PRO A 117 -3.08 4.44 -3.94
N MET A 118 -2.46 4.42 -2.75
CA MET A 118 -3.09 3.87 -1.54
C MET A 118 -4.38 4.63 -1.18
N SER A 119 -4.34 5.96 -1.24
CA SER A 119 -5.51 6.80 -0.98
C SER A 119 -6.62 6.56 -1.99
N LEU A 120 -6.26 6.46 -3.27
CA LEU A 120 -7.21 6.20 -4.35
C LEU A 120 -7.82 4.79 -4.23
N ALA A 121 -7.02 3.78 -3.86
CA ALA A 121 -7.48 2.42 -3.62
C ALA A 121 -8.50 2.35 -2.47
N MET A 122 -8.28 3.11 -1.38
CA MET A 122 -9.26 3.21 -0.28
C MET A 122 -10.57 3.86 -0.73
N ALA A 123 -10.50 4.95 -1.50
CA ALA A 123 -11.69 5.60 -2.07
C ALA A 123 -12.45 4.67 -3.03
N ALA A 124 -11.72 3.95 -3.88
CA ALA A 124 -12.29 2.97 -4.80
C ALA A 124 -12.96 1.82 -4.05
N THR A 125 -12.37 1.33 -2.97
CA THR A 125 -12.94 0.28 -2.10
C THR A 125 -14.34 0.69 -1.61
N ILE A 126 -14.48 1.91 -1.11
CA ILE A 126 -15.75 2.42 -0.54
C ILE A 126 -16.82 2.52 -1.64
N LYS A 127 -16.51 3.15 -2.78
CA LYS A 127 -17.46 3.34 -3.88
C LYS A 127 -17.86 2.03 -4.55
N VAL A 128 -16.90 1.13 -4.78
CA VAL A 128 -17.17 -0.21 -5.32
C VAL A 128 -18.05 -1.00 -4.34
N GLY A 129 -17.74 -0.95 -3.04
CA GLY A 129 -18.57 -1.59 -2.00
C GLY A 129 -20.02 -1.06 -1.97
N GLU A 130 -20.21 0.25 -2.14
CA GLU A 130 -21.52 0.91 -2.21
C GLU A 130 -22.32 0.43 -3.44
N TYR A 131 -21.74 0.47 -4.64
CA TYR A 131 -22.44 0.06 -5.87
C TYR A 131 -22.76 -1.42 -5.93
N ILE A 132 -21.89 -2.28 -5.41
CA ILE A 132 -22.15 -3.72 -5.29
C ILE A 132 -23.29 -3.96 -4.29
N GLY A 133 -23.30 -3.24 -3.16
CA GLY A 133 -24.39 -3.31 -2.18
C GLY A 133 -25.74 -2.90 -2.78
N ALA A 134 -25.75 -1.96 -3.72
CA ALA A 134 -26.93 -1.54 -4.48
C ALA A 134 -27.29 -2.50 -5.64
N GLY A 135 -26.52 -3.56 -5.89
CA GLY A 135 -26.76 -4.53 -6.97
C GLY A 135 -26.50 -4.02 -8.39
N ASN A 136 -25.92 -2.83 -8.56
CA ASN A 136 -25.73 -2.20 -9.86
C ASN A 136 -24.34 -2.47 -10.45
N TRP A 137 -24.20 -3.62 -11.11
CA TRP A 137 -22.95 -4.10 -11.70
C TRP A 137 -22.40 -3.20 -12.81
N GLU A 138 -23.27 -2.58 -13.60
CA GLU A 138 -22.88 -1.74 -14.72
C GLU A 138 -22.19 -0.46 -14.24
N ARG A 139 -22.73 0.16 -13.17
CA ARG A 139 -22.09 1.28 -12.51
C ARG A 139 -20.77 0.88 -11.83
N THR A 140 -20.70 -0.31 -11.24
CA THR A 140 -19.44 -0.82 -10.66
C THR A 140 -18.36 -0.97 -11.73
N GLU A 141 -18.68 -1.54 -12.90
CA GLU A 141 -17.71 -1.71 -13.99
C GLU A 141 -17.25 -0.37 -14.58
N ALA A 142 -18.18 0.55 -14.83
CA ALA A 142 -17.87 1.88 -15.32
C ALA A 142 -16.97 2.65 -14.32
N PHE A 143 -17.28 2.56 -13.02
CA PHE A 143 -16.48 3.18 -11.97
C PHE A 143 -15.07 2.56 -11.91
N THR A 144 -14.95 1.23 -11.95
CA THR A 144 -13.65 0.56 -11.94
C THR A 144 -12.80 0.98 -13.15
N LYS A 145 -13.36 1.05 -14.35
CA LYS A 145 -12.64 1.55 -15.54
C LYS A 145 -12.16 2.99 -15.36
N SER A 146 -13.01 3.87 -14.85
CA SER A 146 -12.64 5.26 -14.56
C SER A 146 -11.56 5.35 -13.48
N ALA A 147 -11.65 4.54 -12.42
CA ALA A 147 -10.64 4.49 -11.36
C ALA A 147 -9.26 4.08 -11.90
N TYR A 148 -9.19 3.07 -12.78
CA TYR A 148 -7.93 2.69 -13.43
C TYR A 148 -7.39 3.80 -14.34
N LYS A 149 -8.25 4.51 -15.09
CA LYS A 149 -7.82 5.66 -15.90
C LYS A 149 -7.23 6.78 -15.05
N VAL A 150 -7.89 7.14 -13.95
CA VAL A 150 -7.39 8.15 -13.01
C VAL A 150 -6.07 7.70 -12.38
N ASN A 151 -5.96 6.44 -11.99
CA ASN A 151 -4.71 5.88 -11.47
C ASN A 151 -3.58 5.95 -12.49
N PHE A 152 -3.85 5.66 -13.76
CA PHE A 152 -2.85 5.75 -14.82
C PHE A 152 -2.39 7.19 -15.07
N VAL A 153 -3.30 8.16 -15.05
CA VAL A 153 -2.96 9.59 -15.20
C VAL A 153 -2.13 10.07 -14.00
N LEU A 154 -2.51 9.71 -12.77
CA LEU A 154 -1.74 10.04 -11.58
C LEU A 154 -0.36 9.38 -11.61
N TYR A 155 -0.27 8.11 -12.02
CA TYR A 155 0.99 7.43 -12.21
C TYR A 155 1.87 8.14 -13.24
N ALA A 156 1.34 8.51 -14.42
CA ALA A 156 2.10 9.20 -15.45
C ALA A 156 2.64 10.55 -14.93
N LEU A 157 1.87 11.27 -14.13
CA LEU A 157 2.28 12.52 -13.50
C LEU A 157 3.39 12.27 -12.45
N SER A 158 3.21 11.30 -11.55
CA SER A 158 4.22 10.93 -10.55
C SER A 158 5.52 10.41 -11.19
N PHE A 159 5.42 9.61 -12.25
CA PHE A 159 6.56 9.11 -13.04
C PHE A 159 7.34 10.26 -13.67
N THR A 160 6.63 11.21 -14.28
CA THR A 160 7.24 12.39 -14.92
C THR A 160 7.98 13.22 -13.88
N VAL A 161 7.36 13.49 -12.74
CA VAL A 161 7.99 14.21 -11.62
C VAL A 161 9.21 13.44 -11.11
N MET A 162 9.12 12.13 -10.93
CA MET A 162 10.22 11.35 -10.36
C MET A 162 11.43 11.27 -11.29
N ILE A 163 11.24 11.23 -12.61
CA ILE A 163 12.35 11.28 -13.58
C ILE A 163 12.98 12.68 -13.62
N LEU A 164 12.16 13.74 -13.68
CA LEU A 164 12.64 15.12 -13.76
C LEU A 164 13.39 15.55 -12.50
N PHE A 165 12.93 15.14 -11.32
CA PHE A 165 13.49 15.53 -10.03
C PHE A 165 14.37 14.45 -9.40
N CYS A 166 14.75 13.38 -10.12
CA CYS A 166 15.54 12.29 -9.53
C CYS A 166 16.88 12.77 -8.96
N HIS A 167 17.53 13.71 -9.64
CA HIS A 167 18.83 14.24 -9.23
C HIS A 167 18.69 15.21 -8.05
N GLU A 168 17.73 16.14 -8.10
CA GLU A 168 17.48 17.10 -7.01
C GLU A 168 17.05 16.40 -5.72
N ILE A 169 16.25 15.34 -5.81
CA ILE A 169 15.86 14.55 -4.64
C ILE A 169 17.07 13.80 -4.08
N ALA A 170 17.94 13.24 -4.93
CA ALA A 170 19.14 12.55 -4.48
C ALA A 170 20.14 13.51 -3.81
N GLU A 171 20.30 14.72 -4.36
CA GLU A 171 21.17 15.78 -3.83
C GLU A 171 20.65 16.33 -2.49
N LEU A 172 19.33 16.32 -2.27
CA LEU A 172 18.72 16.72 -0.99
C LEU A 172 19.05 15.77 0.17
N TYR A 173 19.31 14.50 -0.13
CA TYR A 173 19.58 13.47 0.88
C TYR A 173 21.09 13.23 1.10
N SER A 174 21.95 13.54 0.13
CA SER A 174 23.39 13.32 0.25
C SER A 174 24.19 14.30 -0.61
N GLY A 175 25.30 14.82 -0.07
CA GLY A 175 26.23 15.69 -0.79
C GLY A 175 27.37 14.98 -1.52
N ASP A 176 27.32 13.64 -1.63
CA ASP A 176 28.36 12.83 -2.26
C ASP A 176 27.92 12.37 -3.66
N ASN A 177 28.62 12.82 -4.71
CA ASN A 177 28.31 12.54 -6.11
C ASN A 177 28.21 11.03 -6.42
N GLN A 178 28.99 10.18 -5.74
CA GLN A 178 28.91 8.72 -5.99
C GLN A 178 27.59 8.12 -5.48
N VAL A 179 27.05 8.65 -4.38
CA VAL A 179 25.76 8.24 -3.82
C VAL A 179 24.62 8.76 -4.70
N ILE A 180 24.76 9.98 -5.23
CA ILE A 180 23.77 10.63 -6.09
C ILE A 180 23.61 9.86 -7.41
N ASP A 181 24.71 9.48 -8.07
CA ASP A 181 24.64 8.75 -9.35
C ASP A 181 24.03 7.34 -9.18
N LEU A 182 24.39 6.63 -8.10
CA LEU A 182 23.79 5.35 -7.76
C LEU A 182 22.30 5.49 -7.39
N ALA A 183 21.94 6.53 -6.64
CA ALA A 183 20.56 6.82 -6.27
C ALA A 183 19.72 7.20 -7.49
N ALA A 184 20.24 7.98 -8.45
CA ALA A 184 19.55 8.32 -9.69
C ALA A 184 19.25 7.07 -10.53
N GLY A 185 20.21 6.14 -10.66
CA GLY A 185 19.98 4.86 -11.33
C GLY A 185 18.92 3.99 -10.64
N LEU A 186 18.90 4.00 -9.29
CA LEU A 186 17.86 3.32 -8.51
C LEU A 186 16.49 3.99 -8.65
N LEU A 187 16.43 5.33 -8.72
CA LEU A 187 15.18 6.08 -8.88
C LEU A 187 14.53 5.85 -10.25
N ILE A 188 15.32 5.63 -11.30
CA ILE A 188 14.80 5.19 -12.60
C ILE A 188 14.14 3.81 -12.47
N LEU A 189 14.76 2.87 -11.76
CA LEU A 189 14.16 1.56 -11.47
C LEU A 189 12.91 1.69 -10.58
N CYS A 190 12.91 2.59 -9.59
CA CYS A 190 11.73 2.91 -8.77
C CYS A 190 10.57 3.41 -9.64
N SER A 191 10.86 4.19 -10.67
CA SER A 191 9.85 4.73 -11.58
C SER A 191 9.13 3.61 -12.35
N VAL A 192 9.88 2.58 -12.75
CA VAL A 192 9.29 1.37 -13.36
C VAL A 192 8.53 0.55 -12.32
N TYR A 193 9.04 0.43 -11.10
CA TYR A 193 8.38 -0.26 -9.98
C TYR A 193 7.01 0.34 -9.61
N MET A 194 6.85 1.66 -9.70
CA MET A 194 5.60 2.33 -9.36
C MET A 194 4.41 1.94 -10.25
N LEU A 195 4.66 1.51 -11.50
CA LEU A 195 3.59 1.13 -12.43
C LEU A 195 2.84 -0.11 -11.93
N PRO A 196 3.49 -1.29 -11.78
CA PRO A 196 2.82 -2.48 -11.29
C PRO A 196 2.33 -2.31 -9.85
N ASP A 197 3.06 -1.57 -9.01
CA ASP A 197 2.65 -1.27 -7.64
C ASP A 197 1.31 -0.52 -7.58
N SER A 198 1.16 0.57 -8.35
CA SER A 198 -0.08 1.34 -8.38
C SER A 198 -1.28 0.51 -8.88
N ILE A 199 -1.08 -0.32 -9.91
CA ILE A 199 -2.11 -1.22 -10.44
C ILE A 199 -2.46 -2.29 -9.40
N GLN A 200 -1.46 -2.85 -8.71
CA GLN A 200 -1.66 -3.84 -7.67
C GLN A 200 -2.51 -3.26 -6.52
N MET A 201 -2.14 -2.08 -6.00
CA MET A 201 -2.85 -1.42 -4.90
C MET A 201 -4.29 -1.06 -5.26
N MET A 202 -4.51 -0.51 -6.47
CA MET A 202 -5.86 -0.25 -6.98
C MET A 202 -6.68 -1.55 -7.05
N SER A 203 -6.08 -2.63 -7.56
CA SER A 203 -6.76 -3.90 -7.71
C SER A 203 -7.11 -4.53 -6.35
N ILE A 204 -6.22 -4.44 -5.38
CA ILE A 204 -6.47 -4.86 -3.99
C ILE A 204 -7.62 -4.06 -3.39
N GLY A 205 -7.67 -2.73 -3.60
CA GLY A 205 -8.79 -1.89 -3.15
C GLY A 205 -10.13 -2.31 -3.76
N ILE A 206 -10.17 -2.56 -5.07
CA ILE A 206 -11.38 -3.02 -5.75
C ILE A 206 -11.82 -4.39 -5.22
N LEU A 207 -10.90 -5.37 -5.13
CA LEU A 207 -11.17 -6.71 -4.59
C LEU A 207 -11.64 -6.69 -3.13
N ARG A 208 -11.09 -5.76 -2.33
CA ARG A 208 -11.54 -5.51 -0.95
C ARG A 208 -12.98 -5.02 -0.93
N GLY A 209 -13.39 -4.18 -1.89
CA GLY A 209 -14.78 -3.78 -2.09
C GLY A 209 -15.71 -4.95 -2.43
N PHE A 210 -15.22 -5.94 -3.18
CA PHE A 210 -15.94 -7.20 -3.46
C PHE A 210 -15.99 -8.19 -2.27
N LYS A 211 -15.36 -7.87 -1.13
CA LYS A 211 -15.17 -8.78 0.02
C LYS A 211 -14.45 -10.09 -0.34
N ASP A 212 -13.69 -10.14 -1.43
CA ASP A 212 -12.92 -11.32 -1.84
C ASP A 212 -11.50 -11.32 -1.23
N SER A 213 -11.43 -11.33 0.11
CA SER A 213 -10.15 -11.28 0.85
C SER A 213 -9.29 -12.54 0.67
N LYS A 214 -9.91 -13.68 0.34
CA LYS A 214 -9.18 -14.95 0.12
C LYS A 214 -8.33 -14.89 -1.13
N THR A 215 -8.86 -14.30 -2.19
CA THR A 215 -8.11 -14.19 -3.45
C THR A 215 -6.93 -13.23 -3.29
N ILE A 216 -7.11 -12.12 -2.55
CA ILE A 216 -6.00 -11.22 -2.19
C ILE A 216 -4.88 -12.00 -1.50
N PHE A 217 -5.22 -12.77 -0.47
CA PHE A 217 -4.23 -13.54 0.28
C PHE A 217 -3.48 -14.59 -0.57
N ILE A 218 -4.20 -15.41 -1.34
CA ILE A 218 -3.57 -16.48 -2.14
C ILE A 218 -2.65 -15.89 -3.21
N VAL A 219 -3.09 -14.85 -3.90
CA VAL A 219 -2.29 -14.22 -4.95
C VAL A 219 -1.05 -13.55 -4.37
N SER A 220 -1.19 -12.82 -3.26
CA SER A 220 -0.05 -12.22 -2.56
C SER A 220 0.98 -13.28 -2.14
N LEU A 221 0.52 -14.38 -1.54
CA LEU A 221 1.40 -15.46 -1.10
C LEU A 221 2.12 -16.13 -2.29
N PHE A 222 1.42 -16.44 -3.38
CA PHE A 222 2.07 -17.03 -4.56
C PHE A 222 3.02 -16.05 -5.25
N ALA A 223 2.59 -14.82 -5.49
CA ALA A 223 3.37 -13.89 -6.28
C ALA A 223 4.61 -13.39 -5.53
N TYR A 224 4.52 -13.08 -4.23
CA TYR A 224 5.69 -12.68 -3.47
C TYR A 224 6.60 -13.88 -3.14
N TRP A 225 6.05 -15.02 -2.71
CA TRP A 225 6.87 -16.12 -2.19
C TRP A 225 7.39 -17.08 -3.26
N VAL A 226 6.63 -17.35 -4.33
CA VAL A 226 7.03 -18.28 -5.40
C VAL A 226 7.75 -17.56 -6.53
N ILE A 227 7.44 -16.29 -6.77
CA ILE A 227 7.99 -15.53 -7.92
C ILE A 227 8.95 -14.45 -7.41
N GLY A 228 8.51 -13.56 -6.52
CA GLY A 228 9.32 -12.43 -6.04
C GLY A 228 10.61 -12.83 -5.33
N THR A 229 10.52 -13.62 -4.26
CA THR A 229 11.69 -14.01 -3.45
C THR A 229 12.69 -14.88 -4.21
N PRO A 230 12.28 -15.90 -4.98
CA PRO A 230 13.22 -16.74 -5.72
C PRO A 230 13.88 -16.01 -6.88
N LEU A 231 13.13 -15.21 -7.66
CA LEU A 231 13.75 -14.39 -8.71
C LEU A 231 14.69 -13.33 -8.12
N GLY A 232 14.29 -12.65 -7.03
CA GLY A 232 15.14 -11.67 -6.37
C GLY A 232 16.45 -12.29 -5.87
N TYR A 233 16.40 -13.47 -5.27
CA TYR A 233 17.58 -14.21 -4.82
C TYR A 233 18.46 -14.68 -5.98
N LEU A 234 17.87 -15.24 -7.04
CA LEU A 234 18.60 -15.73 -8.23
C LEU A 234 19.30 -14.60 -8.98
N LEU A 235 18.64 -13.44 -9.14
CA LEU A 235 19.18 -12.26 -9.81
C LEU A 235 20.23 -11.53 -8.98
N SER A 236 20.08 -11.45 -7.66
CA SER A 236 21.10 -10.86 -6.78
C SER A 236 22.38 -11.68 -6.66
N TRP A 237 22.27 -13.02 -6.76
CA TRP A 237 23.44 -13.90 -6.70
C TRP A 237 24.08 -14.20 -8.08
N GLY A 238 23.43 -13.80 -9.18
CA GLY A 238 23.95 -14.01 -10.53
C GLY A 238 23.85 -15.46 -11.04
N ALA A 239 22.89 -16.24 -10.53
CA ALA A 239 22.72 -17.63 -10.91
C ALA A 239 21.91 -17.77 -12.22
N LEU A 240 22.52 -17.37 -13.36
CA LEU A 240 22.11 -17.69 -14.75
C LEU A 240 23.03 -17.04 -15.83
N GLY A 241 24.30 -16.79 -15.52
CA GLY A 241 25.25 -16.20 -16.50
C GLY A 241 25.05 -14.70 -16.77
N LEU A 242 24.29 -14.00 -15.92
CA LEU A 242 24.05 -12.55 -15.96
C LEU A 242 24.98 -11.82 -14.97
N PRO A 243 25.39 -10.56 -15.26
CA PRO A 243 26.30 -9.80 -14.41
C PRO A 243 25.72 -9.54 -13.01
N GLN A 244 26.60 -9.47 -12.00
CA GLN A 244 26.25 -9.25 -10.59
C GLN A 244 25.59 -7.87 -10.35
N LEU A 245 24.29 -7.78 -10.59
CA LEU A 245 23.48 -6.59 -10.37
C LEU A 245 23.03 -6.53 -8.90
N LYS A 246 23.99 -6.34 -7.98
CA LYS A 246 23.85 -6.23 -6.51
C LYS A 246 22.44 -5.82 -6.03
N ALA A 247 22.18 -4.51 -5.98
CA ALA A 247 20.92 -3.93 -5.50
C ALA A 247 19.81 -3.92 -6.56
N GLN A 248 20.19 -3.75 -7.83
CA GLN A 248 19.24 -3.63 -8.94
C GLN A 248 18.50 -4.95 -9.20
N GLY A 249 19.13 -6.10 -8.93
CA GLY A 249 18.52 -7.43 -9.05
C GLY A 249 17.34 -7.63 -8.09
N ILE A 250 17.43 -7.11 -6.87
CA ILE A 250 16.32 -7.15 -5.90
C ILE A 250 15.14 -6.31 -6.40
N TRP A 251 15.41 -5.11 -6.90
CA TRP A 251 14.38 -4.23 -7.47
C TRP A 251 13.71 -4.84 -8.69
N ILE A 252 14.47 -5.47 -9.58
CA ILE A 252 13.92 -6.20 -10.72
C ILE A 252 13.07 -7.39 -10.25
N GLY A 253 13.50 -8.13 -9.23
CA GLY A 253 12.71 -9.19 -8.60
C GLY A 253 11.38 -8.68 -8.04
N PHE A 254 11.39 -7.53 -7.36
CA PHE A 254 10.16 -6.86 -6.93
C PHE A 254 9.28 -6.46 -8.10
N ILE A 255 9.83 -5.81 -9.13
CA ILE A 255 9.08 -5.41 -10.32
C ILE A 255 8.37 -6.62 -10.94
N PHE A 256 9.07 -7.75 -11.11
CA PHE A 256 8.47 -8.98 -11.65
C PHE A 256 7.40 -9.58 -10.72
N GLY A 257 7.66 -9.64 -9.41
CA GLY A 257 6.70 -10.12 -8.41
C GLY A 257 5.42 -9.27 -8.41
N LEU A 258 5.55 -7.95 -8.33
CA LEU A 258 4.42 -7.02 -8.36
C LEU A 258 3.69 -7.01 -9.70
N THR A 259 4.41 -7.10 -10.82
CA THR A 259 3.79 -7.17 -12.16
C THR A 259 2.95 -8.44 -12.29
N THR A 260 3.46 -9.57 -11.79
CA THR A 260 2.72 -10.83 -11.81
C THR A 260 1.48 -10.76 -10.91
N SER A 261 1.61 -10.21 -9.69
CA SER A 261 0.47 -9.92 -8.82
C SER A 261 -0.57 -9.05 -9.51
N ALA A 262 -0.14 -7.93 -10.10
CA ALA A 262 -1.01 -6.96 -10.76
C ALA A 262 -1.80 -7.63 -11.91
N LEU A 263 -1.13 -8.40 -12.75
CA LEU A 263 -1.77 -9.15 -13.84
C LEU A 263 -2.80 -10.15 -13.33
N ILE A 264 -2.45 -10.94 -12.30
CA ILE A 264 -3.38 -11.92 -11.71
C ILE A 264 -4.60 -11.22 -11.11
N TYR A 265 -4.42 -10.09 -10.42
CA TYR A 265 -5.52 -9.33 -9.86
C TYR A 265 -6.44 -8.72 -10.92
N VAL A 266 -5.87 -8.13 -11.98
CA VAL A 266 -6.64 -7.58 -13.09
C VAL A 266 -7.44 -8.68 -13.79
N MET A 267 -6.81 -9.83 -14.09
CA MET A 267 -7.50 -10.99 -14.68
C MET A 267 -8.64 -11.49 -13.78
N ARG A 268 -8.41 -11.53 -12.46
CA ARG A 268 -9.44 -11.92 -11.49
C ARG A 268 -10.61 -10.95 -11.48
N ILE A 269 -10.34 -9.65 -11.50
CA ILE A 269 -11.37 -8.59 -11.56
C ILE A 269 -12.19 -8.73 -12.84
N ILE A 270 -11.55 -8.91 -14.00
CA ILE A 270 -12.24 -9.13 -15.28
C ILE A 270 -13.12 -10.39 -15.22
N LYS A 271 -12.62 -11.48 -14.62
CA LYS A 271 -13.40 -12.71 -14.45
C LYS A 271 -14.61 -12.52 -13.53
N LEU A 272 -14.47 -11.75 -12.46
CA LEU A 272 -15.57 -11.37 -11.56
C LEU A 272 -16.66 -10.58 -12.30
N PHE A 273 -16.27 -9.56 -13.08
CA PHE A 273 -17.21 -8.79 -13.90
C PHE A 273 -17.89 -9.66 -14.96
N ARG A 274 -17.16 -10.52 -15.66
CA ARG A 274 -17.70 -11.41 -16.70
C ARG A 274 -18.64 -12.46 -16.14
N SER A 275 -18.39 -12.94 -14.92
CA SER A 275 -19.22 -13.97 -14.30
C SER A 275 -20.53 -13.43 -13.73
N ARG A 276 -20.70 -12.11 -13.52
CA ARG A 276 -21.84 -11.47 -12.80
C ARG A 276 -22.26 -12.20 -11.51
N LYS A 277 -21.39 -13.02 -10.93
CA LYS A 277 -21.66 -13.83 -9.74
C LYS A 277 -20.89 -13.21 -8.59
N LEU A 278 -21.64 -12.81 -7.56
CA LEU A 278 -21.08 -12.50 -6.26
C LEU A 278 -20.20 -13.67 -5.80
N PRO A 279 -18.97 -13.43 -5.30
CA PRO A 279 -18.21 -14.49 -4.66
C PRO A 279 -19.06 -15.12 -3.55
N LYS A 280 -19.09 -16.47 -3.52
CA LYS A 280 -19.90 -17.29 -2.61
C LYS A 280 -19.76 -16.80 -1.15
N GLY A 281 -20.76 -16.06 -0.66
CA GLY A 281 -20.76 -15.52 0.70
C GLY A 281 -21.71 -14.32 0.90
N MET A 282 -22.00 -13.56 -0.15
CA MET A 282 -22.99 -12.48 -0.08
C MET A 282 -24.38 -13.04 -0.41
N LYS A 283 -25.03 -13.69 0.57
CA LYS A 283 -26.49 -13.85 0.49
C LYS A 283 -27.07 -12.44 0.64
N LEU A 284 -27.61 -11.90 -0.45
CA LEU A 284 -28.58 -10.82 -0.38
C LEU A 284 -29.71 -11.32 0.53
N LYS A 285 -29.79 -10.79 1.75
CA LYS A 285 -31.06 -10.80 2.47
C LYS A 285 -31.95 -9.80 1.71
N ILE A 286 -32.68 -10.34 0.74
CA ILE A 286 -33.96 -9.77 0.30
C ILE A 286 -34.98 -10.19 1.35
#